data_AF-A0A7V9I6M2-F1
#
_entry.id   AF-A0A7V9I6M2-F1
#
_cell.length_a   1.000
_cell.length_b   1.000
_cell.length_c   1.000
_cell.angle_alpha   90.00
_cell.angle_beta   90.00
_cell.angle_gamma   90.00
#
_symmetry.space_group_name_H-M   'P 1'
#
loop_
_entity.id
_entity.type
_entity.pdbx_description
1 polymer ?
#
loop_
_entity_poly.entity_id
_entity_poly.type
_entity_poly.pdbx_seq_one_letter_code
_entity_poly.pdbx_strand_id
1 'polypeptide(L)' 'MESFRIECLSCGSRRSAAGSVRHLDPGECQRCGYVGWAQVADLNEMARRMLRERPIDRRRLRAV' A
#
# COMPACT_ATOMS: atom_id res chain seq x y z
N MET A 1 11.70 -5.90 -17.43
CA MET A 1 11.20 -5.75 -16.05
C MET A 1 10.61 -4.37 -15.94
N GLU A 2 9.30 -4.26 -15.80
CA GLU A 2 8.64 -2.97 -15.54
C GLU A 2 8.74 -2.65 -14.05
N SER A 3 9.11 -1.41 -13.76
CA SER A 3 9.13 -0.87 -12.40
C SER A 3 7.86 -0.08 -12.16
N PHE A 4 7.02 -0.52 -11.21
CA PHE A 4 5.80 0.18 -10.85
C PHE A 4 5.98 0.90 -9.52
N ARG A 5 5.41 2.11 -9.40
CA ARG A 5 5.34 2.79 -8.10
C ARG A 5 4.14 2.27 -7.33
N ILE A 6 4.38 1.83 -6.11
CA ILE A 6 3.34 1.43 -5.17
C ILE A 6 3.29 2.35 -3.96
N GLU A 7 2.10 2.50 -3.39
CA GLU A 7 1.83 3.25 -2.17
C GLU A 7 1.19 2.31 -1.13
N CYS A 8 1.70 2.39 0.10
CA CYS A 8 1.17 1.67 1.24
C CYS A 8 -0.19 2.26 1.60
N LEU A 9 -1.20 1.40 1.62
CA LEU A 9 -2.59 1.78 1.90
C LEU A 9 -2.79 2.23 3.37
N SER A 10 -1.83 1.94 4.24
CA SER A 10 -1.93 2.26 5.67
C SER A 10 -1.32 3.61 6.05
N CYS A 11 -0.15 3.96 5.50
CA CYS A 11 0.59 5.16 5.88
C CYS A 11 0.94 6.09 4.70
N GLY A 12 0.57 5.70 3.47
CA GLY A 12 0.89 6.45 2.26
C GLY A 12 2.37 6.41 1.87
N SER A 13 3.18 5.51 2.45
CA SER A 13 4.58 5.35 2.06
C SER A 13 4.69 4.85 0.63
N ARG A 14 5.57 5.43 -0.17
CA ARG A 14 5.75 5.08 -1.58
C ARG A 14 7.05 4.32 -1.78
N ARG A 15 7.04 3.27 -2.59
CA ARG A 15 8.26 2.59 -3.03
C ARG A 15 8.14 2.15 -4.49
N SER A 16 9.27 1.95 -5.14
CA SER A 16 9.34 1.33 -6.45
C SER A 16 9.44 -0.18 -6.26
N ALA A 17 8.52 -0.93 -6.86
CA ALA A 17 8.60 -2.39 -6.90
C ALA A 17 8.95 -2.83 -8.32
N ALA A 18 9.89 -3.76 -8.44
CA ALA A 18 10.20 -4.45 -9.68
C ALA A 18 9.42 -5.78 -9.70
N GLY A 19 8.55 -5.98 -10.69
CA GLY A 19 7.71 -7.18 -10.77
C GLY A 19 6.45 -6.96 -11.60
N SER A 20 5.62 -7.98 -11.74
CA SER A 20 4.32 -7.87 -12.40
C SER A 20 3.25 -7.35 -11.44
N VAL A 21 2.24 -6.62 -11.93
CA VAL A 21 1.12 -6.07 -11.11
C VAL A 21 0.45 -7.12 -10.21
N ARG A 22 0.45 -8.39 -10.64
CA ARG A 22 -0.10 -9.54 -9.89
C ARG A 22 0.81 -10.08 -8.78
N HIS A 23 2.10 -9.80 -8.83
CA HIS A 23 3.11 -10.20 -7.84
C HIS A 23 3.91 -8.97 -7.40
N LEU A 24 3.18 -7.96 -6.92
CA LEU A 24 3.80 -6.88 -6.16
C LEU A 24 4.43 -7.52 -4.92
N ASP A 25 5.75 -7.34 -4.77
CA ASP A 25 6.53 -7.88 -3.65
C ASP A 25 5.74 -7.78 -2.32
N PRO A 26 5.44 -8.93 -1.68
CA PRO A 26 4.55 -8.99 -0.51
C PRO A 26 5.17 -8.41 0.75
N GLY A 27 6.36 -7.81 0.66
CA GLY A 27 7.09 -7.27 1.79
C GLY A 27 6.29 -6.24 2.58
N GLU A 28 6.54 -6.19 3.89
CA GLU A 28 5.92 -5.22 4.78
C GLU A 28 6.39 -3.79 4.51
N CYS A 29 5.51 -2.83 4.78
CA CYS A 29 5.87 -1.43 4.77
C CYS A 29 6.88 -1.15 5.89
N GLN A 30 8.11 -0.83 5.52
CA GLN A 30 9.20 -0.48 6.45
C GLN A 30 8.87 0.68 7.41
N ARG A 31 7.80 1.43 7.15
CA ARG A 31 7.35 2.55 7.97
C ARG A 31 6.27 2.19 8.99
N CYS A 32 5.47 1.14 8.75
CA CYS A 32 4.35 0.78 9.63
C CYS A 32 4.04 -0.71 9.73
N GLY A 33 4.86 -1.59 9.14
CA GLY A 33 4.67 -3.04 9.12
C GLY A 33 3.49 -3.55 8.27
N TYR A 34 2.78 -2.67 7.57
CA TYR A 34 1.57 -3.05 6.83
C TYR A 34 1.90 -3.67 5.47
N VAL A 35 1.21 -4.76 5.11
CA VAL A 35 1.46 -5.53 3.88
C VAL A 35 0.55 -5.15 2.70
N GLY A 36 -0.44 -4.28 2.90
CA GLY A 36 -1.33 -3.84 1.84
C GLY A 36 -0.75 -2.69 1.02
N TRP A 37 -0.37 -2.99 -0.21
CA TRP A 37 0.13 -2.04 -1.20
C TRP A 37 -0.83 -1.92 -2.38
N ALA A 38 -0.90 -0.76 -3.00
CA ALA A 38 -1.56 -0.57 -4.30
C ALA A 38 -0.67 0.24 -5.23
N GLN A 39 -0.87 0.08 -6.53
CA GLN A 39 -0.18 0.92 -7.52
C GLN A 39 -0.63 2.36 -7.41
N VAL A 40 0.33 3.28 -7.54
CA VAL A 40 0.05 4.72 -7.53
C VAL A 40 -0.85 5.12 -8.70
N ALA A 41 -0.77 4.39 -9.82
CA ALA A 41 -1.60 4.61 -11.00
C ALA A 41 -3.09 4.29 -10.75
N ASP A 42 -3.38 3.22 -9.99
CA ASP A 42 -4.74 2.84 -9.60
C ASP A 42 -5.31 3.67 -8.44
N LEU A 43 -4.46 4.42 -7.72
CA LEU A 43 -4.87 5.23 -6.59
C LEU A 43 -5.30 6.64 -7.03
N ASN A 44 -6.61 6.84 -7.13
CA ASN A 44 -7.19 8.18 -7.24
C ASN A 44 -7.11 8.95 -5.91
N GLU A 45 -7.26 10.28 -5.98
CA GLU A 45 -7.16 11.15 -4.79
C GLU A 45 -8.23 10.82 -3.74
N MET A 46 -9.41 10.37 -4.16
CA MET A 46 -10.48 9.92 -3.28
C MET A 46 -10.09 8.67 -2.48
N ALA A 47 -9.48 7.68 -3.11
CA ALA A 47 -8.98 6.47 -2.47
C ALA A 47 -7.84 6.82 -1.51
N ARG A 48 -6.91 7.69 -1.91
CA ARG A 48 -5.86 8.19 -0.99
C ARG A 48 -6.46 8.86 0.23
N ARG A 49 -7.53 9.64 0.06
CA ARG A 49 -8.22 10.32 1.16
C ARG A 49 -8.88 9.31 2.09
N MET A 50 -9.70 8.38 1.57
CA MET A 50 -10.33 7.31 2.37
C MET A 50 -9.31 6.46 3.13
N LEU A 51 -8.14 6.23 2.53
CA LEU A 51 -7.05 5.47 3.14
C LEU A 51 -6.22 6.28 4.13
N ARG A 52 -6.21 7.61 4.08
CA ARG A 52 -5.48 8.44 5.05
C ARG A 52 -6.38 8.90 6.20
N GLU A 53 -7.67 9.04 5.96
CA GLU A 53 -8.68 9.40 6.97
C GLU A 53 -8.95 8.25 7.96
N ARG A 54 -8.55 7.02 7.65
CA ARG A 54 -8.64 5.89 8.58
C ARG A 54 -7.39 5.80 9.47
N PRO A 55 -7.49 6.02 10.79
CA PRO A 55 -6.36 5.94 11.70
C PRO A 55 -5.80 4.51 11.78
N ILE A 56 -4.48 4.41 11.87
CA ILE A 56 -3.69 3.16 11.84
C ILE A 56 -4.10 2.19 12.97
N ASP A 57 -4.55 2.72 14.10
CA ASP A 57 -4.97 1.97 15.28
C ASP A 57 -6.26 1.15 15.04
N ARG A 58 -7.13 1.60 14.13
CA ARG A 58 -8.37 0.89 13.75
C ARG A 58 -8.17 -0.09 12.58
N ARG A 59 -6.92 -0.33 12.14
CA ARG A 59 -6.57 -1.19 11.00
C ARG A 59 -5.94 -2.53 11.39
N ARG A 60 -6.17 -3.02 12.60
CA ARG A 60 -5.93 -4.42 12.90
C ARG A 60 -6.97 -5.27 12.17
N LEU A 61 -6.63 -5.76 10.99
CA LEU A 61 -7.22 -7.00 10.51
C LEU A 61 -6.68 -8.09 11.44
N ARG A 62 -7.48 -8.46 12.46
CA ARG A 62 -7.27 -9.74 13.11
C ARG A 62 -7.39 -10.79 12.01
N ALA A 63 -6.34 -11.57 11.81
CA ALA A 63 -6.51 -12.89 11.20
C ALA A 63 -7.49 -13.64 12.11
N VAL A 64 -8.68 -13.92 11.59
CA VAL A 64 -9.60 -14.92 12.15
C VAL A 64 -9.38 -16.18 11.35
#